data_AF-A0A1L9PLS7-F1
#
_entry.id   AF-A0A1L9PLS7-F1
#
_cell.length_a   1.000
_cell.length_b   1.000
_cell.length_c   1.000
_cell.angle_alpha   90.00
_cell.angle_beta   90.00
_cell.angle_gamma   90.00
#
_symmetry.space_group_name_H-M   'P 1'
#
loop_
_entity.id
_entity.type
_entity.pdbx_description
1 polymer ?
#
loop_
_entity_poly.entity_id
_entity_poly.type
_entity_poly.pdbx_seq_one_letter_code
_entity_poly.pdbx_strand_id
1 'polypeptide(L)'
;MRFFLPCALLGAVVGASSDSVLEVDLVFPRNETYAPTDRFPIVFAFQNAKLAKYLNPYIDYTIWNWANLPGDDNVGWSHDLRTVNWSSTHDPYFAYNFFSERSLPEGHWKMVWSVSWQSCNETAFSHPLDNKGMVYNYTTRGISFTIKNSAPKVDLVSATANTVTCSPEGPSDLKAGVAIPINVTGETMEVPWWVDWSGGDTCAVVASSLPTPTVDPCRVKVDSAIEASMSASLTAELCRGLNPPPDCPEDDEGAAQKLVVVGVSTLLAAFGVLAVLLSL
;
A
#
# COMPACT_ATOMS: atom_id res chain seq x y z
N MET A 1 41.14 49.00 -0.87
CA MET A 1 39.87 48.39 -0.45
C MET A 1 39.34 47.59 -1.62
N ARG A 2 39.61 46.27 -1.67
CA ARG A 2 39.12 45.36 -2.72
C ARG A 2 38.06 44.47 -2.06
N PHE A 3 36.80 44.64 -2.47
CA PHE A 3 35.70 43.81 -2.00
C PHE A 3 35.78 42.45 -2.70
N PHE A 4 35.93 41.39 -1.92
CA PHE A 4 35.64 40.02 -2.37
C PHE A 4 34.14 39.83 -2.28
N LEU A 5 33.48 39.61 -3.42
CA LEU A 5 32.09 39.17 -3.49
C LEU A 5 32.09 37.63 -3.49
N PRO A 6 31.57 36.95 -2.45
CA PRO A 6 31.42 35.51 -2.50
C PRO A 6 30.26 35.16 -3.43
N CYS A 7 30.55 34.45 -4.51
CA CYS A 7 29.55 33.86 -5.39
C CYS A 7 28.91 32.68 -4.66
N ALA A 8 27.74 32.92 -4.04
CA ALA A 8 26.92 31.86 -3.47
C ALA A 8 26.23 31.12 -4.63
N LEU A 9 26.73 29.92 -4.95
CA LEU A 9 26.01 28.97 -5.79
C LEU A 9 24.81 28.45 -4.98
N LEU A 10 23.66 29.10 -5.16
CA LEU A 10 22.36 28.53 -4.80
C LEU A 10 22.08 27.39 -5.78
N GLY A 11 22.51 26.18 -5.45
CA GLY A 11 22.02 24.97 -6.11
C GLY A 11 20.52 24.88 -5.84
N ALA A 12 19.71 25.01 -6.89
CA ALA A 12 18.28 24.72 -6.80
C ALA A 12 18.13 23.24 -6.44
N VAL A 13 17.66 22.96 -5.23
CA VAL A 13 17.21 21.62 -4.85
C VAL A 13 15.91 21.39 -5.62
N VAL A 14 16.00 20.72 -6.77
CA VAL A 14 14.83 20.25 -7.49
C VAL A 14 14.23 19.14 -6.63
N GLY A 15 13.24 19.49 -5.81
CA GLY A 15 12.41 18.50 -5.13
C GLY A 15 11.71 17.64 -6.20
N ALA A 16 11.61 16.33 -5.96
CA ALA A 16 10.82 15.45 -6.80
C ALA A 16 9.38 15.99 -6.91
N SER A 17 8.81 16.00 -8.11
CA SER A 17 7.38 16.29 -8.27
C SER A 17 6.57 15.23 -7.52
N SER A 18 5.43 15.60 -6.91
CA SER A 18 4.53 14.64 -6.26
C SER A 18 4.16 13.47 -7.17
N ASP A 19 4.10 13.69 -8.48
CA ASP A 19 3.67 12.72 -9.49
C ASP A 19 4.76 11.70 -9.84
N SER A 20 5.99 11.91 -9.37
CA SER A 20 7.16 11.06 -9.61
C SER A 20 7.58 10.27 -8.36
N VAL A 21 6.78 10.34 -7.29
CA VAL A 21 7.03 9.62 -6.05
C VAL A 21 6.00 8.51 -5.91
N LEU A 22 6.45 7.26 -5.94
CA LEU A 22 5.62 6.16 -5.47
C LEU A 22 5.67 6.18 -3.94
N GLU A 23 4.54 6.42 -3.30
CA GLU A 23 4.43 6.45 -1.85
C GLU A 23 3.67 5.22 -1.38
N VAL A 24 4.27 4.46 -0.45
CA VAL A 24 3.63 3.30 0.16
C VAL A 24 3.34 3.61 1.61
N ASP A 25 2.06 3.63 1.95
CA ASP A 25 1.57 3.95 3.28
C ASP A 25 1.10 2.71 3.99
N LEU A 26 1.48 2.57 5.26
CA LEU A 26 0.73 1.75 6.19
C LEU A 26 -0.51 2.56 6.61
N VAL A 27 -1.67 2.20 6.09
CA VAL A 27 -2.96 2.88 6.35
C VAL A 27 -3.55 2.45 7.70
N PHE A 28 -3.42 1.17 8.02
CA PHE A 28 -3.88 0.59 9.28
C PHE A 28 -3.02 -0.65 9.63
N PRO A 29 -2.64 -0.86 10.90
CA PRO A 29 -3.01 -0.11 12.10
C PRO A 29 -2.17 1.16 12.30
N ARG A 30 -2.68 2.06 13.16
CA ARG A 30 -1.95 3.20 13.72
C ARG A 30 -1.49 2.89 15.14
N ASN A 31 -0.69 3.78 15.73
CA ASN A 31 -0.27 3.66 17.14
C ASN A 31 -1.41 4.00 18.10
N GLU A 32 -2.42 3.13 18.11
CA GLU A 32 -3.66 3.27 18.86
C GLU A 32 -4.03 1.94 19.53
N THR A 33 -5.19 1.91 20.17
CA THR A 33 -5.73 0.73 20.83
C THR A 33 -7.07 0.35 20.20
N TYR A 34 -7.22 -0.92 19.85
CA TYR A 34 -8.39 -1.47 19.16
C TYR A 34 -9.01 -2.61 19.98
N ALA A 35 -10.34 -2.78 19.89
CA ALA A 35 -10.97 -3.98 20.42
C ALA A 35 -10.56 -5.20 19.59
N PRO A 36 -10.55 -6.41 20.19
CA PRO A 36 -10.49 -7.65 19.43
C PRO A 36 -11.59 -7.69 18.37
N THR A 37 -11.26 -8.27 17.22
CA THR A 37 -12.17 -8.49 16.10
C THR A 37 -11.85 -9.84 15.47
N ASP A 38 -12.87 -10.52 14.96
CA ASP A 38 -12.72 -11.79 14.25
C ASP A 38 -11.77 -11.69 13.07
N ARG A 39 -11.66 -10.49 12.48
CA ARG A 39 -10.84 -10.16 11.30
C ARG A 39 -10.14 -8.82 11.50
N PHE A 40 -8.97 -8.84 12.12
CA PHE A 40 -8.14 -7.64 12.30
C PHE A 40 -7.43 -7.29 10.98
N PRO A 41 -7.71 -6.11 10.38
CA PRO A 41 -7.11 -5.75 9.11
C PRO A 41 -5.67 -5.26 9.28
N ILE A 42 -4.82 -5.53 8.30
CA ILE A 42 -3.60 -4.77 8.02
C ILE A 42 -3.76 -4.21 6.62
N VAL A 43 -3.63 -2.90 6.45
CA VAL A 43 -3.93 -2.21 5.19
C VAL A 43 -2.77 -1.31 4.81
N PHE A 44 -2.26 -1.52 3.60
CA PHE A 44 -1.32 -0.65 2.92
C PHE A 44 -2.00 0.05 1.74
N ALA A 45 -1.48 1.21 1.36
CA ALA A 45 -1.87 1.91 0.15
C ALA A 45 -0.65 2.34 -0.66
N PHE A 46 -0.72 2.16 -1.97
CA PHE A 46 0.23 2.72 -2.93
C PHE A 46 -0.40 3.96 -3.54
N GLN A 47 0.20 5.12 -3.32
CA GLN A 47 -0.17 6.37 -3.98
C GLN A 47 0.74 6.60 -5.18
N ASN A 48 0.18 7.14 -6.28
CA ASN A 48 0.79 7.10 -7.60
C ASN A 48 1.07 5.67 -8.06
N ALA A 49 0.10 4.76 -7.80
CA ALA A 49 0.25 3.32 -7.99
C ALA A 49 0.71 2.92 -9.41
N LYS A 50 0.44 3.74 -10.43
CA LYS A 50 0.92 3.54 -11.81
C LYS A 50 2.44 3.42 -11.94
N LEU A 51 3.21 3.97 -11.01
CA LEU A 51 4.67 3.91 -10.99
C LEU A 51 5.18 2.53 -10.55
N ALA A 52 4.40 1.79 -9.77
CA ALA A 52 4.78 0.48 -9.22
C ALA A 52 5.02 -0.58 -10.31
N LYS A 53 4.37 -0.49 -11.47
CA LYS A 53 4.62 -1.41 -12.59
C LYS A 53 6.07 -1.44 -13.06
N TYR A 54 6.80 -0.34 -12.87
CA TYR A 54 8.19 -0.23 -13.29
C TYR A 54 9.18 -0.67 -12.19
N LEU A 55 8.67 -1.06 -11.02
CA LEU A 55 9.46 -1.27 -9.81
C LEU A 55 9.34 -2.68 -9.21
N ASN A 56 8.38 -3.49 -9.67
CA ASN A 56 8.10 -4.82 -9.13
C ASN A 56 8.12 -4.86 -7.58
N PRO A 57 7.29 -4.03 -6.91
CA PRO A 57 7.37 -3.89 -5.47
C PRO A 57 6.88 -5.15 -4.75
N TYR A 58 7.37 -5.33 -3.54
CA TYR A 58 6.95 -6.39 -2.64
C TYR A 58 6.83 -5.84 -1.22
N ILE A 59 5.80 -6.29 -0.50
CA ILE A 59 5.58 -5.93 0.90
C ILE A 59 5.69 -7.19 1.73
N ASP A 60 6.48 -7.14 2.79
CA ASP A 60 6.47 -8.12 3.87
C ASP A 60 6.36 -7.43 5.22
N TYR A 61 5.80 -8.14 6.19
CA TYR A 61 5.78 -7.68 7.57
C TYR A 61 5.71 -8.84 8.55
N THR A 62 6.22 -8.58 9.75
CA THR A 62 6.12 -9.46 10.90
C THR A 62 5.55 -8.69 12.09
N ILE A 63 4.61 -9.31 12.78
CA ILE A 63 3.96 -8.76 13.97
C ILE A 63 4.37 -9.62 15.17
N TRP A 64 4.95 -8.96 16.17
CA TRP A 64 5.44 -9.57 17.41
C TRP A 64 4.59 -9.17 18.60
N ASN A 65 4.28 -10.12 19.48
CA ASN A 65 3.76 -9.77 20.79
C ASN A 65 4.91 -9.24 21.65
N TRP A 66 4.84 -7.98 22.06
CA TRP A 66 5.88 -7.29 22.83
C TRP A 66 6.12 -7.96 24.19
N ALA A 67 5.10 -8.54 24.81
CA ALA A 67 5.22 -9.23 26.10
C ALA A 67 6.07 -10.51 26.00
N ASN A 68 6.19 -11.08 24.80
CA ASN A 68 6.86 -12.35 24.57
C ASN A 68 8.17 -12.20 23.79
N LEU A 69 8.68 -10.98 23.53
CA LEU A 69 9.96 -10.79 22.85
C LEU A 69 11.14 -11.31 23.69
N PRO A 70 12.09 -12.09 23.10
CA PRO A 70 12.28 -12.38 21.67
C PRO A 70 11.72 -13.74 21.22
N GLY A 71 10.63 -14.20 21.81
CA GLY A 71 10.02 -15.50 21.56
C GLY A 71 9.35 -15.65 20.19
N ASP A 72 8.97 -16.89 19.87
CA ASP A 72 8.46 -17.32 18.57
C ASP A 72 6.98 -16.95 18.31
N ASP A 73 6.34 -16.19 19.20
CA ASP A 73 4.95 -15.74 19.05
C ASP A 73 4.88 -14.56 18.08
N ASN A 74 5.04 -14.89 16.79
CA ASN A 74 4.98 -13.94 15.70
C ASN A 74 4.09 -14.43 14.56
N VAL A 75 3.50 -13.48 13.85
CA VAL A 75 2.82 -13.75 12.59
C VAL A 75 3.49 -12.94 11.49
N GLY A 76 3.88 -13.63 10.41
CA GLY A 76 4.45 -13.03 9.21
C GLY A 76 3.48 -13.10 8.06
N TRP A 77 3.51 -12.10 7.18
CA TRP A 77 2.75 -12.10 5.94
C TRP A 77 3.48 -11.31 4.86
N SER A 78 3.14 -11.61 3.61
CA SER A 78 3.61 -10.84 2.48
C SER A 78 2.57 -10.69 1.39
N HIS A 79 2.68 -9.59 0.66
CA HIS A 79 1.87 -9.33 -0.52
C HIS A 79 2.71 -9.63 -1.77
N ASP A 80 2.31 -10.66 -2.51
CA ASP A 80 2.79 -10.86 -3.87
C ASP A 80 2.05 -9.92 -4.81
N LEU A 81 2.76 -8.90 -5.32
CA LEU A 81 2.19 -7.84 -6.15
C LEU A 81 2.57 -7.98 -7.63
N ARG A 82 3.19 -9.10 -8.03
CA ARG A 82 3.71 -9.30 -9.40
C ARG A 82 2.62 -9.33 -10.47
N THR A 83 1.42 -9.76 -10.12
CA THR A 83 0.28 -9.89 -11.04
C THR A 83 -0.71 -8.73 -10.97
N VAL A 84 -0.41 -7.71 -10.16
CA VAL A 84 -1.29 -6.54 -9.97
C VAL A 84 -1.34 -5.70 -11.23
N ASN A 85 -2.55 -5.30 -11.63
CA ASN A 85 -2.74 -4.32 -12.68
C ASN A 85 -2.60 -2.90 -12.12
N TRP A 86 -1.41 -2.34 -12.24
CA TRP A 86 -1.05 -0.98 -11.83
C TRP A 86 -1.59 0.11 -12.78
N SER A 87 -2.87 0.04 -13.16
CA SER A 87 -3.51 1.11 -13.93
C SER A 87 -3.82 2.32 -13.05
N SER A 88 -3.84 3.51 -13.65
CA SER A 88 -4.19 4.75 -12.93
C SER A 88 -5.63 4.80 -12.42
N THR A 89 -6.49 3.87 -12.85
CA THR A 89 -7.87 3.75 -12.36
C THR A 89 -7.95 3.17 -10.95
N HIS A 90 -6.85 2.64 -10.42
CA HIS A 90 -6.76 2.05 -9.08
C HIS A 90 -5.75 2.83 -8.22
N ASP A 91 -5.82 4.16 -8.26
CA ASP A 91 -4.96 5.03 -7.46
C ASP A 91 -5.79 5.75 -6.37
N PRO A 92 -5.51 5.53 -5.06
CA PRO A 92 -4.49 4.63 -4.53
C PRO A 92 -4.87 3.14 -4.68
N TYR A 93 -3.86 2.28 -4.79
CA TYR A 93 -4.03 0.82 -4.78
C TYR A 93 -3.90 0.29 -3.35
N PHE A 94 -4.89 -0.46 -2.87
CA PHE A 94 -4.86 -1.03 -1.52
C PHE A 94 -4.37 -2.47 -1.53
N ALA A 95 -3.36 -2.75 -0.70
CA ALA A 95 -2.91 -4.11 -0.39
C ALA A 95 -3.25 -4.41 1.07
N TYR A 96 -4.00 -5.48 1.32
CA TYR A 96 -4.51 -5.75 2.66
C TYR A 96 -4.62 -7.25 2.94
N ASN A 97 -4.59 -7.58 4.24
CA ASN A 97 -4.85 -8.92 4.73
C ASN A 97 -5.60 -8.85 6.07
N PHE A 98 -6.31 -9.91 6.42
CA PHE A 98 -7.05 -10.01 7.68
C PHE A 98 -6.52 -11.14 8.54
N PHE A 99 -6.23 -10.83 9.80
CA PHE A 99 -5.81 -11.82 10.79
C PHE A 99 -6.97 -12.20 11.70
N SER A 100 -7.04 -13.48 12.05
CA SER A 100 -8.01 -13.94 13.04
C SER A 100 -7.64 -13.47 14.44
N GLU A 101 -8.62 -13.38 15.33
CA GLU A 101 -8.38 -13.12 16.77
C GLU A 101 -7.41 -14.13 17.40
N ARG A 102 -7.38 -15.37 16.90
CA ARG A 102 -6.39 -16.38 17.34
C ARG A 102 -4.96 -15.98 17.00
N SER A 103 -4.76 -15.32 15.86
CA SER A 103 -3.44 -14.87 15.39
C SER A 103 -3.00 -13.58 16.06
N LEU A 104 -3.96 -12.69 16.37
CA LEU A 104 -3.71 -11.42 17.05
C LEU A 104 -4.67 -11.25 18.24
N PRO A 105 -4.47 -12.01 19.34
CA PRO A 105 -5.28 -11.84 20.56
C PRO A 105 -5.00 -10.51 21.27
N GLU A 106 -5.71 -10.27 22.37
CA GLU A 106 -5.43 -9.14 23.27
C GLU A 106 -3.94 -9.10 23.67
N GLY A 107 -3.31 -7.94 23.50
CA GLY A 107 -1.87 -7.79 23.67
C GLY A 107 -1.32 -6.47 23.14
N HIS A 108 -0.04 -6.25 23.42
CA HIS A 108 0.76 -5.16 22.86
C HIS A 108 1.60 -5.70 21.71
N TRP A 109 1.46 -5.12 20.54
CA TRP A 109 2.01 -5.65 19.30
C TRP A 109 2.99 -4.65 18.70
N LYS A 110 4.12 -5.16 18.19
CA LYS A 110 5.04 -4.41 17.33
C LYS A 110 5.04 -5.03 15.96
N MET A 111 4.68 -4.26 14.95
CA MET A 111 4.78 -4.66 13.56
C MET A 111 6.00 -4.00 12.93
N VAL A 112 6.85 -4.82 12.31
CA VAL A 112 7.93 -4.38 11.44
C VAL A 112 7.54 -4.75 10.02
N TRP A 113 7.56 -3.77 9.12
CA TRP A 113 7.17 -3.94 7.73
C TRP A 113 8.22 -3.36 6.81
N SER A 114 8.39 -4.00 5.67
CA SER A 114 9.35 -3.62 4.64
C SER A 114 8.64 -3.51 3.30
N VAL A 115 9.08 -2.52 2.53
CA VAL A 115 8.81 -2.44 1.10
C VAL A 115 10.13 -2.68 0.40
N SER A 116 10.19 -3.67 -0.47
CA SER A 116 11.29 -3.84 -1.40
C SER A 116 10.86 -3.57 -2.83
N TRP A 117 11.83 -3.16 -3.65
CA TRP A 117 11.60 -2.85 -5.05
C TRP A 117 12.87 -3.08 -5.87
N GLN A 118 12.66 -3.26 -7.17
CA GLN A 118 13.69 -3.45 -8.17
C GLN A 118 13.68 -2.24 -9.11
N SER A 119 14.85 -1.75 -9.49
CA SER A 119 15.00 -0.61 -10.41
C SER A 119 16.08 -0.89 -11.45
N CYS A 120 16.09 -0.11 -12.52
CA CYS A 120 17.07 -0.28 -13.58
C CYS A 120 18.50 -0.11 -13.07
N ASN A 121 19.39 -0.95 -13.60
CA ASN A 121 20.81 -0.84 -13.34
C ASN A 121 21.51 -0.31 -14.60
N GLU A 122 21.55 1.01 -14.75
CA GLU A 122 22.06 1.68 -15.95
C GLU A 122 23.45 1.15 -16.35
N THR A 123 24.36 1.07 -15.38
CA THR A 123 25.73 0.57 -15.59
C THR A 123 25.72 -0.88 -16.07
N ALA A 124 24.98 -1.76 -15.39
CA ALA A 124 24.99 -3.19 -15.74
C ALA A 124 24.29 -3.48 -17.07
N PHE A 125 23.23 -2.75 -17.40
CA PHE A 125 22.51 -2.92 -18.67
C PHE A 125 23.38 -2.56 -19.87
N SER A 126 24.34 -1.64 -19.70
CA SER A 126 25.33 -1.28 -20.73
C SER A 126 26.46 -2.30 -20.91
N HIS A 127 26.58 -3.31 -20.03
CA HIS A 127 27.67 -4.27 -20.01
C HIS A 127 27.18 -5.71 -19.84
N PRO A 128 26.95 -6.46 -20.94
CA PRO A 128 26.40 -7.82 -20.90
C PRO A 128 27.21 -8.85 -20.10
N LEU A 129 28.46 -8.53 -19.74
CA LEU A 129 29.36 -9.40 -18.99
C LEU A 129 29.37 -9.10 -17.48
N ASP A 130 28.74 -8.01 -17.02
CA ASP A 130 28.58 -7.73 -15.59
C ASP A 130 27.31 -8.47 -15.13
N ASN A 131 27.46 -9.55 -14.36
CA ASN A 131 26.35 -10.38 -13.84
C ASN A 131 25.41 -9.64 -12.86
N LYS A 132 25.44 -8.31 -12.85
CA LYS A 132 24.59 -7.49 -11.99
C LYS A 132 23.25 -7.32 -12.69
N GLY A 133 22.22 -7.94 -12.14
CA GLY A 133 20.85 -7.75 -12.58
C GLY A 133 20.29 -6.39 -12.14
N MET A 134 18.99 -6.39 -11.84
CA MET A 134 18.27 -5.24 -11.28
C MET A 134 18.94 -4.67 -10.02
N VAL A 135 18.80 -3.35 -9.81
CA VAL A 135 19.12 -2.76 -8.50
C VAL A 135 18.00 -3.11 -7.54
N TYR A 136 18.32 -3.90 -6.52
CA TYR A 136 17.38 -4.23 -5.44
C TYR A 136 17.57 -3.26 -4.28
N ASN A 137 16.48 -2.68 -3.80
CA ASN A 137 16.48 -1.81 -2.64
C ASN A 137 15.28 -2.14 -1.75
N TYR A 138 15.38 -1.77 -0.49
CA TYR A 138 14.30 -1.96 0.46
C TYR A 138 14.34 -0.89 1.53
N THR A 139 13.20 -0.67 2.16
CA THR A 139 13.09 0.22 3.30
C THR A 139 12.17 -0.40 4.33
N THR A 140 12.62 -0.38 5.58
CA THR A 140 11.90 -0.96 6.71
C THR A 140 11.40 0.14 7.64
N ARG A 141 10.23 -0.09 8.22
CA ARG A 141 9.55 0.76 9.19
C ARG A 141 8.96 -0.10 10.30
N GLY A 142 8.59 0.55 11.40
CA GLY A 142 7.95 -0.13 12.53
C GLY A 142 6.83 0.72 13.12
N ILE A 143 5.80 0.05 13.61
CA ILE A 143 4.71 0.64 14.38
C ILE A 143 4.39 -0.27 15.57
N SER A 144 3.92 0.31 16.66
CA SER A 144 3.35 -0.43 17.78
C SER A 144 1.86 -0.13 17.86
N PHE A 145 1.05 -1.10 18.26
CA PHE A 145 -0.38 -0.93 18.50
C PHE A 145 -0.84 -1.88 19.62
N THR A 146 -2.04 -1.66 20.15
CA THR A 146 -2.59 -2.50 21.23
C THR A 146 -3.94 -3.06 20.82
N ILE A 147 -4.19 -4.33 21.14
CA ILE A 147 -5.52 -4.94 21.08
C ILE A 147 -5.98 -5.16 22.51
N LYS A 148 -7.16 -4.66 22.88
CA LYS A 148 -7.72 -4.73 24.24
C LYS A 148 -9.23 -4.70 24.25
N ASN A 149 -9.87 -5.60 25.00
CA ASN A 149 -11.34 -5.70 25.07
C ASN A 149 -12.10 -4.40 25.39
N SER A 150 -11.50 -3.51 26.19
CA SER A 150 -12.13 -2.24 26.59
C SER A 150 -12.02 -1.12 25.55
N ALA A 151 -11.37 -1.36 24.41
CA ALA A 151 -11.10 -0.35 23.40
C ALA A 151 -12.27 -0.21 22.40
N PRO A 152 -12.29 0.86 21.58
CA PRO A 152 -13.24 0.99 20.48
C PRO A 152 -13.07 -0.14 19.46
N LYS A 153 -14.17 -0.59 18.85
CA LYS A 153 -14.13 -1.52 17.71
C LYS A 153 -13.35 -0.91 16.56
N VAL A 154 -12.71 -1.77 15.77
CA VAL A 154 -12.06 -1.35 14.53
C VAL A 154 -13.10 -0.74 13.59
N ASP A 155 -12.81 0.46 13.11
CA ASP A 155 -13.55 1.21 12.10
C ASP A 155 -12.51 1.85 11.17
N LEU A 156 -12.35 1.29 9.97
CA LEU A 156 -11.32 1.74 9.03
C LEU A 156 -11.61 3.15 8.49
N VAL A 157 -12.90 3.50 8.35
CA VAL A 157 -13.33 4.82 7.87
C VAL A 157 -12.95 5.89 8.87
N SER A 158 -13.29 5.68 10.14
CA SER A 158 -12.92 6.61 11.21
C SER A 158 -11.41 6.66 11.46
N ALA A 159 -10.72 5.52 11.40
CA ALA A 159 -9.27 5.44 11.61
C ALA A 159 -8.46 6.22 10.57
N THR A 160 -8.95 6.31 9.33
CA THR A 160 -8.28 7.05 8.24
C THR A 160 -8.78 8.48 8.07
N ALA A 161 -9.90 8.85 8.69
CA ALA A 161 -10.34 10.24 8.77
C ALA A 161 -9.52 11.07 9.78
N ASN A 162 -8.87 10.42 10.75
CA ASN A 162 -8.05 11.09 11.76
C ASN A 162 -6.66 11.44 11.23
N THR A 163 -6.44 12.71 10.91
CA THR A 163 -5.15 13.20 10.37
C THR A 163 -4.05 13.34 11.44
N VAL A 164 -4.37 13.16 12.71
CA VAL A 164 -3.39 13.36 13.81
C VAL A 164 -2.41 12.20 13.90
N THR A 165 -2.86 10.96 13.64
CA THR A 165 -2.09 9.73 13.90
C THR A 165 -1.29 9.21 12.72
N CYS A 166 -1.31 9.89 11.58
CA CYS A 166 -0.39 9.65 10.45
C CYS A 166 0.82 10.60 10.42
N SER A 167 1.08 11.34 11.51
CA SER A 167 2.30 12.12 11.66
C SER A 167 3.55 11.22 11.69
N PRO A 168 4.64 11.57 10.98
CA PRO A 168 5.88 10.77 10.91
C PRO A 168 6.67 10.71 12.23
N GLU A 169 6.20 11.37 13.29
CA GLU A 169 6.91 11.49 14.58
C GLU A 169 6.28 10.57 15.64
N GLY A 170 6.68 9.30 15.63
CA GLY A 170 6.50 8.39 16.77
C GLY A 170 7.84 8.13 17.47
N PRO A 171 7.89 7.93 18.80
CA PRO A 171 9.14 7.65 19.48
C PRO A 171 9.68 6.26 19.09
N SER A 172 10.94 6.17 18.63
CA SER A 172 11.91 5.67 19.61
C SER A 172 12.76 4.41 19.39
N ASP A 173 13.04 3.84 18.20
CA ASP A 173 14.09 2.78 18.04
C ASP A 173 14.24 2.21 16.62
N LEU A 174 13.15 2.15 15.83
CA LEU A 174 13.20 2.03 14.36
C LEU A 174 12.89 3.41 13.75
N LYS A 175 13.20 3.66 12.47
CA LYS A 175 12.64 4.85 11.78
C LYS A 175 11.12 4.72 11.84
N ALA A 176 10.50 5.34 12.83
CA ALA A 176 9.06 5.40 12.96
C ALA A 176 8.53 6.08 11.70
N GLY A 177 7.47 5.53 11.14
CA GLY A 177 6.93 6.07 9.91
C GLY A 177 5.87 5.15 9.35
N VAL A 178 4.82 5.78 8.86
CA VAL A 178 3.70 5.13 8.21
C VAL A 178 3.77 5.30 6.69
N ALA A 179 4.87 5.84 6.15
CA ALA A 179 5.09 6.09 4.72
C ALA A 179 6.51 5.70 4.29
N ILE A 180 6.63 5.17 3.07
CA ILE A 180 7.89 4.94 2.36
C ILE A 180 7.79 5.61 0.98
N PRO A 181 8.54 6.70 0.74
CA PRO A 181 8.63 7.31 -0.59
C PRO A 181 9.71 6.65 -1.43
N ILE A 182 9.41 6.37 -2.69
CA ILE A 182 10.35 5.90 -3.71
C ILE A 182 10.36 6.93 -4.85
N ASN A 183 11.50 7.60 -5.04
CA ASN A 183 11.67 8.66 -6.03
C ASN A 183 11.97 8.07 -7.40
N VAL A 184 10.96 8.01 -8.27
CA VAL A 184 11.09 7.60 -9.67
C VAL A 184 11.49 8.81 -10.49
N THR A 185 12.57 8.74 -11.25
CA THR A 185 13.09 9.91 -12.00
C THR A 185 12.21 10.30 -13.19
N GLY A 186 11.24 9.45 -13.55
CA GLY A 186 10.47 9.54 -14.79
C GLY A 186 11.18 8.90 -16.00
N GLU A 187 12.43 8.45 -15.82
CA GLU A 187 13.17 7.70 -16.83
C GLU A 187 12.91 6.20 -16.69
N THR A 188 12.69 5.55 -17.82
CA THR A 188 12.51 4.10 -17.92
C THR A 188 13.47 3.52 -18.93
N MET A 189 13.93 2.29 -18.69
CA MET A 189 14.79 1.56 -19.62
C MET A 189 14.16 0.22 -20.00
N GLU A 190 14.40 -0.23 -21.23
CA GLU A 190 14.11 -1.61 -21.61
C GLU A 190 15.02 -2.56 -20.83
N VAL A 191 14.43 -3.62 -20.28
CA VAL A 191 15.19 -4.63 -19.56
C VAL A 191 15.78 -5.62 -20.56
N PRO A 192 17.11 -5.81 -20.56
CA PRO A 192 17.73 -6.74 -21.49
C PRO A 192 17.24 -8.18 -21.29
N TRP A 193 17.12 -8.94 -22.39
CA TRP A 193 16.58 -10.30 -22.38
C TRP A 193 17.34 -11.29 -21.48
N TRP A 194 18.58 -10.98 -21.10
CA TRP A 194 19.42 -11.81 -20.20
C TRP A 194 19.23 -11.48 -18.72
N VAL A 195 18.47 -10.43 -18.38
CA VAL A 195 18.20 -10.05 -16.99
C VAL A 195 16.92 -10.76 -16.54
N ASP A 196 17.03 -11.54 -15.46
CA ASP A 196 15.86 -12.16 -14.82
C ASP A 196 15.07 -11.10 -14.03
N TRP A 197 13.91 -10.72 -14.56
CA TRP A 197 13.04 -9.73 -13.96
C TRP A 197 11.57 -10.03 -14.27
N SER A 198 10.71 -9.90 -13.26
CA SER A 198 9.28 -10.24 -13.34
C SER A 198 8.35 -9.03 -13.46
N GLY A 199 8.89 -7.80 -13.47
CA GLY A 199 8.07 -6.58 -13.55
C GLY A 199 7.68 -6.15 -14.96
N GLY A 200 8.03 -6.90 -16.01
CA GLY A 200 7.64 -6.64 -17.40
C GLY A 200 8.82 -6.51 -18.36
N ASP A 201 8.73 -5.59 -19.32
CA ASP A 201 9.79 -5.32 -20.32
C ASP A 201 10.54 -3.99 -20.09
N THR A 202 10.01 -3.11 -19.23
CA THR A 202 10.63 -1.80 -18.91
C THR A 202 10.67 -1.50 -17.41
N CYS A 203 11.82 -1.15 -16.87
CA CYS A 203 11.98 -0.74 -15.48
C CYS A 203 12.13 0.77 -15.33
N ALA A 204 12.00 1.28 -14.10
CA ALA A 204 12.26 2.68 -13.78
C ALA A 204 13.68 2.88 -13.22
N VAL A 205 14.28 4.03 -13.56
CA VAL A 205 15.43 4.56 -12.84
C VAL A 205 14.93 5.28 -11.59
N VAL A 206 15.58 5.04 -10.46
CA VAL A 206 15.23 5.68 -9.18
C VAL A 206 16.36 6.61 -8.77
N ALA A 207 16.00 7.81 -8.31
CA ALA A 207 16.99 8.76 -7.82
C ALA A 207 17.56 8.29 -6.47
N SER A 208 18.79 8.72 -6.19
CA SER A 208 19.32 8.68 -4.83
C SER A 208 18.36 9.43 -3.89
N SER A 209 18.09 8.86 -2.73
CA SER A 209 17.05 9.27 -1.77
C SER A 209 17.35 10.60 -1.04
N LEU A 210 18.15 11.49 -1.62
CA LEU A 210 18.61 12.74 -1.03
C LEU A 210 18.33 13.94 -1.94
N PRO A 211 17.52 14.92 -1.49
CA PRO A 211 16.72 14.89 -0.26
C PRO A 211 15.58 13.87 -0.34
N THR A 212 15.16 13.35 0.82
CA THR A 212 14.00 12.45 0.91
C THR A 212 12.76 13.17 0.38
N PRO A 213 11.97 12.56 -0.53
CA PRO A 213 10.74 13.16 -0.99
C PRO A 213 9.77 13.43 0.17
N THR A 214 8.97 14.49 0.03
CA THR A 214 7.86 14.76 0.95
C THR A 214 6.80 13.67 0.80
N VAL A 215 6.29 13.17 1.93
CA VAL A 215 5.24 12.16 2.03
C VAL A 215 3.95 12.79 2.58
N ASP A 216 2.81 12.26 2.20
CA ASP A 216 1.49 12.62 2.72
C ASP A 216 0.67 11.35 3.07
N PRO A 217 1.05 10.64 4.15
CA PRO A 217 0.40 9.40 4.56
C PRO A 217 -1.06 9.57 5.02
N CYS A 218 -1.47 10.81 5.30
CA CYS A 218 -2.85 11.12 5.69
C CYS A 218 -3.75 11.45 4.48
N ARG A 219 -3.19 11.51 3.27
CA ARG A 219 -3.97 11.74 2.04
C ARG A 219 -4.92 10.59 1.75
N VAL A 220 -4.50 9.36 2.04
CA VAL A 220 -5.28 8.16 1.80
C VAL A 220 -6.40 8.04 2.83
N LYS A 221 -7.63 7.93 2.34
CA LYS A 221 -8.82 7.69 3.15
C LYS A 221 -9.49 6.42 2.68
N VAL A 222 -9.90 5.58 3.63
CA VAL A 222 -10.78 4.45 3.38
C VAL A 222 -12.20 4.96 3.61
N ASP A 223 -13.04 4.95 2.57
CA ASP A 223 -14.46 5.20 2.72
C ASP A 223 -15.24 3.89 2.87
N SER A 224 -16.54 3.99 3.10
CA SER A 224 -17.41 2.83 3.27
C SER A 224 -17.45 1.92 2.03
N ALA A 225 -17.24 2.47 0.82
CA ALA A 225 -17.24 1.67 -0.40
C ALA A 225 -15.94 0.86 -0.52
N ILE A 226 -14.81 1.46 -0.18
CA ILE A 226 -13.50 0.78 -0.14
C ILE A 226 -13.51 -0.29 0.95
N GLU A 227 -14.00 0.02 2.15
CA GLU A 227 -14.16 -0.96 3.24
C GLU A 227 -15.06 -2.13 2.82
N ALA A 228 -16.24 -1.84 2.25
CA ALA A 228 -17.14 -2.88 1.75
C ALA A 228 -16.50 -3.72 0.65
N SER A 229 -15.70 -3.12 -0.24
CA SER A 229 -14.95 -3.84 -1.27
C SER A 229 -13.90 -4.78 -0.68
N MET A 230 -13.19 -4.37 0.38
CA MET A 230 -12.23 -5.22 1.09
C MET A 230 -12.94 -6.39 1.77
N SER A 231 -14.06 -6.13 2.46
CA SER A 231 -14.88 -7.19 3.07
C SER A 231 -15.43 -8.16 2.04
N ALA A 232 -15.95 -7.67 0.90
CA ALA A 232 -16.46 -8.51 -0.18
C ALA A 232 -15.37 -9.40 -0.79
N SER A 233 -14.15 -8.87 -0.93
CA SER A 233 -13.00 -9.62 -1.44
C SER A 233 -12.59 -10.74 -0.47
N LEU A 234 -12.57 -10.45 0.84
CA LEU A 234 -12.36 -11.47 1.87
C LEU A 234 -13.45 -12.55 1.83
N THR A 235 -14.72 -12.18 1.72
CA THR A 235 -15.82 -13.14 1.59
C THR A 235 -15.64 -14.02 0.35
N ALA A 236 -15.31 -13.43 -0.80
CA ALA A 236 -15.06 -14.19 -2.03
C ALA A 236 -13.89 -15.18 -1.90
N GLU A 237 -12.83 -14.80 -1.18
CA GLU A 237 -11.70 -15.69 -0.88
C GLU A 237 -12.14 -16.85 0.04
N LEU A 238 -12.84 -16.55 1.13
CA LEU A 238 -13.35 -17.56 2.06
C LEU A 238 -14.29 -18.55 1.37
N CYS A 239 -15.13 -18.07 0.46
CA CYS A 239 -16.04 -18.90 -0.32
C CYS A 239 -15.36 -19.83 -1.32
N ARG A 240 -14.13 -19.52 -1.73
CA ARG A 240 -13.29 -20.42 -2.54
C ARG A 240 -12.47 -21.40 -1.70
N GLY A 241 -12.50 -21.23 -0.37
CA GLY A 241 -11.75 -22.06 0.57
C GLY A 241 -12.33 -23.47 0.74
N LEU A 242 -11.58 -24.32 1.44
CA LEU A 242 -11.99 -25.71 1.71
C LEU A 242 -13.21 -25.83 2.64
N ASN A 243 -13.49 -24.78 3.43
CA ASN A 243 -14.62 -24.73 4.36
C ASN A 243 -15.34 -23.38 4.18
N PRO A 244 -16.12 -23.23 3.10
CA PRO A 244 -16.79 -21.97 2.81
C PRO A 244 -17.84 -21.65 3.89
N PRO A 245 -17.98 -20.36 4.27
CA PRO A 245 -19.09 -19.92 5.11
C PRO A 245 -20.47 -20.27 4.50
N PRO A 246 -21.52 -20.44 5.33
CA PRO A 246 -22.86 -20.78 4.84
C PRO A 246 -23.52 -19.69 3.98
N ASP A 247 -23.06 -18.45 4.12
CA ASP A 247 -23.55 -17.25 3.44
C ASP A 247 -22.83 -16.95 2.13
N CYS A 248 -22.03 -17.90 1.62
CA CYS A 248 -21.46 -17.80 0.29
C CYS A 248 -22.56 -17.75 -0.78
N PRO A 249 -22.43 -16.87 -1.79
CA PRO A 249 -23.36 -16.84 -2.90
C PRO A 249 -23.44 -18.24 -3.54
N GLU A 250 -24.65 -18.73 -3.79
CA GLU A 250 -24.82 -19.95 -4.58
C GLU A 250 -24.24 -19.70 -5.98
N ASP A 251 -23.48 -20.68 -6.48
CA ASP A 251 -22.90 -20.62 -7.83
C ASP A 251 -24.04 -20.56 -8.86
N ASP A 252 -24.40 -19.36 -9.32
CA ASP A 252 -25.02 -19.24 -10.63
C ASP A 252 -23.94 -19.64 -11.66
N GLU A 253 -24.01 -20.88 -12.13
CA GLU A 253 -23.19 -21.42 -13.22
C GLU A 253 -23.19 -20.43 -14.42
N GLY A 254 -22.17 -19.56 -14.49
CA GLY A 254 -22.04 -18.60 -15.59
C GLY A 254 -21.33 -17.27 -15.30
N ALA A 255 -21.00 -16.93 -14.06
CA ALA A 255 -20.32 -15.66 -13.74
C ALA A 255 -18.79 -15.75 -13.57
N ALA A 256 -18.21 -16.96 -13.61
CA ALA A 256 -16.78 -17.21 -13.34
C ALA A 256 -15.80 -16.67 -14.41
N GLN A 257 -16.27 -15.97 -15.46
CA GLN A 257 -15.43 -15.32 -16.47
C GLN A 257 -15.62 -13.80 -16.60
N LYS A 258 -16.36 -13.14 -15.68
CA LYS A 258 -16.63 -11.68 -15.79
C LYS A 258 -16.26 -10.83 -14.57
N LEU A 259 -15.32 -11.26 -13.73
CA LEU A 259 -14.62 -10.34 -12.82
C LEU A 259 -13.35 -9.80 -13.48
N VAL A 260 -13.54 -9.18 -14.65
CA VAL A 260 -12.68 -8.09 -15.08
C VAL A 260 -13.21 -6.86 -14.35
N VAL A 261 -12.37 -6.28 -13.49
CA VAL A 261 -12.41 -4.90 -13.01
C VAL A 261 -13.60 -4.11 -13.56
N VAL A 262 -14.70 -4.03 -12.82
CA VAL A 262 -15.72 -3.01 -13.07
C VAL A 262 -15.34 -1.83 -12.21
N GLY A 263 -14.48 -0.98 -12.77
CA GLY A 263 -14.40 0.41 -12.35
C GLY A 263 -15.79 1.01 -12.39
N VAL A 264 -16.18 1.66 -11.31
CA VAL A 264 -17.48 2.31 -11.11
C VAL A 264 -17.79 3.20 -12.32
N SER A 265 -18.58 2.68 -13.25
CA SER A 265 -19.17 3.42 -14.36
C SER A 265 -20.62 3.66 -14.01
N THR A 266 -20.93 4.93 -13.80
CA THR A 266 -22.23 5.52 -13.50
C THR A 266 -23.36 4.90 -14.31
N LEU A 267 -24.34 4.30 -13.62
CA LEU A 267 -25.68 4.09 -14.16
C LEU A 267 -26.67 4.99 -13.42
N LEU A 268 -27.12 6.01 -14.13
CA LEU A 268 -28.23 6.88 -13.77
C LEU A 268 -29.48 6.05 -13.48
N ALA A 269 -29.97 6.11 -12.24
CA ALA A 269 -31.31 5.65 -11.91
C ALA A 269 -32.32 6.68 -12.42
N ALA A 270 -32.98 6.37 -13.55
CA ALA A 270 -34.18 7.08 -13.99
C ALA A 270 -35.41 6.24 -13.62
N PHE A 271 -36.08 6.59 -12.53
CA PHE A 271 -37.47 6.23 -12.28
C PHE A 271 -38.20 7.40 -11.62
N GLY A 272 -39.35 7.77 -12.19
CA GLY A 272 -40.23 8.77 -11.59
C GLY A 272 -41.32 9.27 -12.52
N VAL A 273 -42.28 8.41 -12.86
CA VAL A 273 -43.57 8.77 -13.43
C VAL A 273 -44.31 9.70 -12.45
N LEU A 274 -44.69 10.90 -12.88
CA LEU A 274 -45.81 11.64 -12.29
C LEU A 274 -46.80 11.98 -13.41
N ALA A 275 -47.81 11.14 -13.55
CA ALA A 275 -49.09 11.56 -14.09
C ALA A 275 -49.86 12.26 -12.96
N VAL A 276 -50.45 13.42 -13.28
CA VAL A 276 -51.69 14.02 -12.75
C VAL A 276 -51.54 15.54 -12.77
N LEU A 277 -52.13 16.17 -13.80
CA LEU A 277 -52.93 17.40 -13.80
C LEU A 277 -52.76 18.11 -15.14
N LEU A 278 -53.80 18.04 -15.99
CA LEU A 278 -54.41 19.18 -16.68
C LEU A 278 -55.38 18.64 -17.75
N SER A 279 -56.66 18.66 -17.41
CA SER A 279 -57.74 18.77 -18.39
C SER A 279 -58.46 20.10 -18.13
N LEU A 280 -58.05 21.10 -18.90
CA LEU A 280 -58.89 22.12 -19.50
C LEU A 280 -58.51 22.17 -20.98
#